data_AF-A0A925Q5B8-F1
#
_entry.id   AF-A0A925Q5B8-F1
#
_cell.length_a   1.000
_cell.length_b   1.000
_cell.length_c   1.000
_cell.angle_alpha   90.00
_cell.angle_beta   90.00
_cell.angle_gamma   90.00
#
_symmetry.space_group_name_H-M   'P 1'
#
loop_
_entity.id
_entity.type
_entity.pdbx_description
1 polymer ?
#
loop_
_entity_poly.entity_id
_entity_poly.type
_entity_poly.pdbx_seq_one_letter_code
_entity_poly.pdbx_strand_id
1 'polypeptide(L)'
;MTDIAAFRRRLAKTDPILAGVIRAAGKYTVEPSATHTPFHALASAITHQQLNGTAAMSIFNRLCGLYSNQGEGIDPKLADGETALLEAKLVLATADEKLRSVGLSYAKIASIKDLAAKTLAGVVPPYEILHTLADDQIVERITQVRGIGRWTVEMMLMFRLGRPDILPIDDFGVRNGFRLAYGLRGMPTPRALAEYGARWAPYRSVAAWYLWRAVDLHKAGKLPAPATPTRIEIVKKKKAKVVKKVAVARKKKRVAAKTKRAKRARGK
;
A
#
# COMPACT_ATOMS: atom_id res chain seq x y z
N MET A 1 -11.59 21.46 10.36
CA MET A 1 -12.24 20.60 9.37
C MET A 1 -11.84 21.09 7.99
N THR A 2 -11.10 20.29 7.25
CA THR A 2 -10.54 20.61 5.94
C THR A 2 -11.65 20.76 4.90
N ASP A 3 -11.73 21.88 4.14
CA ASP A 3 -12.80 22.11 3.15
C ASP A 3 -12.63 21.21 1.90
N ILE A 4 -13.09 19.96 2.03
CA ILE A 4 -13.10 18.94 0.97
C ILE A 4 -13.81 19.45 -0.30
N ALA A 5 -14.83 20.31 -0.16
CA ALA A 5 -15.53 20.87 -1.31
C ALA A 5 -14.66 21.88 -2.06
N ALA A 6 -13.93 22.76 -1.37
CA ALA A 6 -12.93 23.62 -1.99
C ALA A 6 -11.83 22.82 -2.69
N PHE A 7 -11.43 21.68 -2.12
CA PHE A 7 -10.35 20.86 -2.68
C PHE A 7 -10.78 20.23 -4.00
N ARG A 8 -11.98 19.63 -4.01
CA ARG A 8 -12.59 19.08 -5.23
C ARG A 8 -12.75 20.14 -6.31
N ARG A 9 -13.20 21.36 -5.95
CA ARG A 9 -13.33 22.48 -6.89
C ARG A 9 -11.96 22.89 -7.48
N ARG A 10 -10.92 23.01 -6.66
CA ARG A 10 -9.57 23.37 -7.12
C ARG A 10 -8.98 22.31 -8.04
N LEU A 11 -9.07 21.03 -7.66
CA LEU A 11 -8.58 19.92 -8.48
C LEU A 11 -9.32 19.86 -9.83
N ALA A 12 -10.64 19.99 -9.80
CA ALA A 12 -11.46 19.99 -11.03
C ALA A 12 -11.13 21.16 -11.98
N LYS A 13 -10.73 22.32 -11.45
CA LYS A 13 -10.25 23.45 -12.27
C LYS A 13 -8.85 23.23 -12.85
N THR A 14 -7.98 22.55 -12.10
CA THR A 14 -6.57 22.37 -12.47
C THR A 14 -6.36 21.26 -13.49
N ASP A 15 -7.23 20.25 -13.49
CA ASP A 15 -7.09 19.06 -14.30
C ASP A 15 -8.45 18.58 -14.84
N PRO A 16 -8.77 18.87 -16.11
CA PRO A 16 -10.05 18.50 -16.72
C PRO A 16 -10.32 16.99 -16.77
N ILE A 17 -9.26 16.17 -16.85
CA ILE A 17 -9.39 14.71 -16.86
C ILE A 17 -9.79 14.24 -15.46
N LEU A 18 -9.06 14.70 -14.44
CA LEU A 18 -9.40 14.41 -13.04
C LEU A 18 -10.78 14.96 -12.68
N ALA A 19 -11.19 16.11 -13.22
CA ALA A 19 -12.53 16.65 -13.04
C ALA A 19 -13.63 15.69 -13.52
N GLY A 20 -13.40 15.02 -14.65
CA GLY A 20 -14.29 13.96 -15.15
C GLY A 20 -14.43 12.80 -14.16
N VAL A 21 -13.29 12.33 -13.64
CA VAL A 21 -13.26 11.27 -12.61
C VAL A 21 -13.98 11.73 -11.34
N ILE A 22 -13.76 12.96 -10.88
CA ILE A 22 -14.39 13.53 -9.69
C ILE A 22 -15.93 13.55 -9.82
N ARG A 23 -16.44 13.93 -10.98
CA ARG A 23 -17.90 13.91 -11.25
C ARG A 23 -18.45 12.48 -11.24
N ALA A 24 -17.78 11.55 -11.91
CA ALA A 24 -18.22 10.16 -12.02
C ALA A 24 -18.14 9.39 -10.67
N ALA A 25 -17.09 9.64 -9.88
CA ALA A 25 -16.86 8.94 -8.61
C ALA A 25 -17.68 9.52 -7.43
N GLY A 26 -18.15 10.76 -7.53
CA GLY A 26 -18.96 11.39 -6.49
C GLY A 26 -18.13 11.97 -5.33
N LYS A 27 -18.73 12.00 -4.14
CA LYS A 27 -18.18 12.67 -2.94
C LYS A 27 -16.92 11.94 -2.44
N TYR A 28 -15.92 12.71 -2.00
CA TYR A 28 -14.80 12.19 -1.23
C TYR A 28 -15.29 11.83 0.18
N THR A 29 -15.10 10.58 0.60
CA THR A 29 -15.69 10.01 1.82
C THR A 29 -14.66 9.53 2.85
N VAL A 30 -13.38 9.85 2.65
CA VAL A 30 -12.35 9.44 3.60
C VAL A 30 -12.37 10.40 4.78
N GLU A 31 -12.70 9.86 5.95
CA GLU A 31 -12.52 10.52 7.23
C GLU A 31 -11.29 9.92 7.91
N PRO A 32 -10.30 10.73 8.33
CA PRO A 32 -9.18 10.25 9.11
C PRO A 32 -9.69 9.65 10.43
N SER A 33 -9.31 8.40 10.71
CA SER A 33 -9.62 7.77 11.98
C SER A 33 -8.40 7.85 12.89
N ALA A 34 -8.53 8.61 13.99
CA ALA A 34 -7.55 8.68 15.06
C ALA A 34 -7.79 7.63 16.17
N THR A 35 -8.73 6.70 15.98
CA THR A 35 -9.24 5.84 17.07
C THR A 35 -8.22 4.84 17.62
N HIS A 36 -7.07 4.66 16.99
CA HIS A 36 -6.04 3.70 17.42
C HIS A 36 -4.64 4.27 17.31
N THR A 37 -3.81 4.07 18.35
CA THR A 37 -2.41 4.50 18.42
C THR A 37 -1.61 4.15 17.15
N PRO A 38 -0.52 4.89 16.81
CA PRO A 38 0.31 4.58 15.64
C PRO A 38 0.84 3.13 15.68
N PHE A 39 1.22 2.66 16.86
CA PHE A 39 1.61 1.25 17.08
C PHE A 39 0.50 0.28 16.67
N HIS A 40 -0.72 0.47 17.18
CA HIS A 40 -1.86 -0.40 16.84
C HIS A 40 -2.17 -0.36 15.34
N ALA A 41 -2.18 0.83 14.73
CA ALA A 41 -2.45 1.00 13.31
C ALA A 41 -1.40 0.29 12.43
N LEU A 42 -0.12 0.42 12.76
CA LEU A 42 0.97 -0.21 12.02
C LEU A 42 1.03 -1.73 12.26
N ALA A 43 0.74 -2.21 13.47
CA ALA A 43 0.62 -3.64 13.75
C ALA A 43 -0.53 -4.28 12.95
N SER A 44 -1.66 -3.58 12.83
CA SER A 44 -2.76 -3.98 11.95
C SER A 44 -2.31 -4.04 10.49
N ALA A 45 -1.59 -3.02 10.02
CA ALA A 45 -1.07 -2.97 8.66
C ALA A 45 -0.13 -4.15 8.36
N ILE A 46 0.83 -4.45 9.25
CA ILE A 46 1.73 -5.62 9.14
C ILE A 46 0.92 -6.92 9.06
N THR A 47 -0.12 -7.05 9.90
CA THR A 47 -0.97 -8.24 9.92
C THR A 47 -1.71 -8.44 8.58
N HIS A 48 -2.13 -7.35 7.93
CA HIS A 48 -2.85 -7.38 6.65
C HIS A 48 -1.98 -7.64 5.42
N GLN A 49 -0.66 -7.54 5.52
CA GLN A 49 0.23 -7.77 4.38
C GLN A 49 0.07 -9.18 3.81
N GLN A 50 -0.03 -9.26 2.48
CA GLN A 50 -0.07 -10.50 1.68
C GLN A 50 -1.24 -11.46 2.00
N LEU A 51 -2.31 -10.95 2.62
CA LEU A 51 -3.51 -11.72 2.94
C LEU A 51 -4.77 -11.04 2.36
N ASN A 52 -5.86 -11.80 2.24
CA ASN A 52 -7.18 -11.20 2.05
C ASN A 52 -7.65 -10.53 3.36
N GLY A 53 -8.52 -9.52 3.24
CA GLY A 53 -8.96 -8.70 4.38
C GLY A 53 -9.59 -9.50 5.51
N THR A 54 -10.43 -10.50 5.20
CA THR A 54 -11.12 -11.32 6.20
C THR A 54 -10.13 -12.15 7.03
N ALA A 55 -9.17 -12.81 6.39
CA ALA A 55 -8.16 -13.61 7.07
C ALA A 55 -7.24 -12.74 7.93
N ALA A 56 -6.83 -11.59 7.41
CA ALA A 56 -6.02 -10.64 8.16
C ALA A 56 -6.76 -10.09 9.39
N MET A 57 -8.02 -9.72 9.24
CA MET A 57 -8.87 -9.24 10.34
C MET A 57 -9.02 -10.31 11.42
N SER A 58 -9.28 -11.57 11.05
CA SER A 58 -9.37 -12.67 12.00
C SER A 58 -8.07 -12.87 12.81
N ILE A 59 -6.90 -12.83 12.15
CA ILE A 59 -5.61 -12.91 12.85
C ILE A 59 -5.41 -11.70 13.77
N PHE A 60 -5.71 -10.49 13.30
CA PHE A 60 -5.52 -9.27 14.06
C PHE A 60 -6.44 -9.22 15.30
N ASN A 61 -7.68 -9.65 15.17
CA ASN A 61 -8.62 -9.73 16.29
C ASN A 61 -8.15 -10.74 17.34
N ARG A 62 -7.66 -11.92 16.93
CA ARG A 62 -7.06 -12.90 17.86
C ARG A 62 -5.82 -12.37 18.56
N LEU A 63 -4.99 -11.59 17.86
CA LEU A 63 -3.84 -10.91 18.46
C LEU A 63 -4.27 -9.91 19.54
N CYS A 64 -5.26 -9.06 19.25
CA CYS A 64 -5.79 -8.11 20.23
C CYS A 64 -6.43 -8.85 21.42
N GLY A 65 -7.15 -9.95 21.15
CA GLY A 65 -7.76 -10.80 22.17
C GLY A 65 -6.78 -11.47 23.14
N LEU A 66 -5.46 -11.46 22.87
CA LEU A 66 -4.45 -11.87 23.86
C LEU A 66 -4.38 -10.94 25.07
N TYR A 67 -4.85 -9.69 24.91
CA TYR A 67 -4.70 -8.62 25.89
C TYR A 67 -6.05 -8.06 26.37
N SER A 68 -7.17 -8.62 25.90
CA SER A 68 -8.49 -8.35 26.48
C SER A 68 -8.60 -9.07 27.82
N ASN A 69 -8.78 -8.34 28.93
CA ASN A 69 -9.11 -8.96 30.21
C ASN A 69 -10.43 -9.73 30.08
N GLN A 70 -10.43 -11.02 30.45
CA GLN A 70 -11.57 -11.95 30.67
C GLN A 70 -12.08 -12.78 29.46
N GLY A 71 -11.96 -14.11 29.57
CA GLY A 71 -12.97 -15.06 29.12
C GLY A 71 -12.75 -15.78 27.78
N GLU A 72 -12.75 -17.11 27.83
CA GLU A 72 -12.80 -17.99 26.67
C GLU A 72 -13.98 -17.67 25.74
N GLY A 73 -13.75 -17.67 24.43
CA GLY A 73 -14.83 -17.85 23.45
C GLY A 73 -15.60 -16.62 22.96
N ILE A 74 -15.00 -15.43 22.88
CA ILE A 74 -15.68 -14.27 22.28
C ILE A 74 -15.40 -14.19 20.77
N ASP A 75 -16.47 -14.35 19.97
CA ASP A 75 -16.58 -13.86 18.60
C ASP A 75 -16.54 -12.33 18.65
N PRO A 76 -15.50 -11.66 18.12
CA PRO A 76 -15.39 -10.22 18.13
C PRO A 76 -16.32 -9.66 17.05
N LYS A 77 -17.63 -9.71 17.29
CA LYS A 77 -18.59 -8.91 16.53
C LYS A 77 -18.45 -7.47 16.96
N LEU A 78 -17.53 -6.80 16.28
CA LEU A 78 -17.25 -5.38 16.37
C LEU A 78 -18.35 -4.60 15.63
N ALA A 79 -19.21 -3.93 16.39
CA ALA A 79 -20.08 -2.89 15.86
C ALA A 79 -19.73 -1.51 16.45
N ASP A 80 -19.16 -1.43 17.66
CA ASP A 80 -19.10 -0.17 18.41
C ASP A 80 -18.08 -0.09 19.60
N GLY A 81 -17.00 -0.89 19.61
CA GLY A 81 -15.84 -0.66 20.50
C GLY A 81 -15.87 -1.46 21.82
N GLU A 82 -14.76 -1.95 22.37
CA GLU A 82 -13.36 -1.63 22.17
C GLU A 82 -12.58 -2.90 21.82
N THR A 83 -11.84 -2.90 20.71
CA THR A 83 -10.75 -3.88 20.54
C THR A 83 -9.70 -3.54 21.59
N ALA A 84 -9.27 -4.50 22.41
CA ALA A 84 -8.16 -4.25 23.34
C ALA A 84 -7.00 -3.62 22.57
N LEU A 85 -6.65 -2.39 22.95
CA LEU A 85 -5.59 -1.66 22.29
C LEU A 85 -4.29 -2.40 22.54
N LEU A 86 -3.65 -2.82 21.46
CA LEU A 86 -2.29 -3.34 21.54
C LEU A 86 -1.38 -2.30 22.20
N GLU A 87 -0.73 -2.72 23.28
CA GLU A 87 0.33 -1.96 23.92
C GLU A 87 1.69 -2.53 23.52
N ALA A 88 2.60 -1.66 23.08
CA ALA A 88 3.93 -2.08 22.63
C ALA A 88 4.69 -2.89 23.69
N LYS A 89 4.58 -2.49 24.96
CA LYS A 89 5.23 -3.20 26.08
C LYS A 89 4.73 -4.64 26.23
N LEU A 90 3.41 -4.86 26.17
CA LEU A 90 2.81 -6.19 26.30
C LEU A 90 3.18 -7.09 25.12
N VAL A 91 3.09 -6.56 23.89
CA VAL A 91 3.46 -7.30 22.68
C VAL A 91 4.94 -7.67 22.68
N LEU A 92 5.81 -6.75 23.12
CA LEU A 92 7.25 -7.02 23.22
C LEU A 92 7.56 -8.12 24.25
N ALA A 93 6.86 -8.15 25.37
CA ALA A 93 7.04 -9.15 26.43
C ALA A 93 6.41 -10.52 26.11
N THR A 94 5.48 -10.60 25.15
CA THR A 94 4.76 -11.83 24.82
C THR A 94 5.67 -12.82 24.08
N ALA A 95 5.73 -14.08 24.50
CA ALA A 95 6.54 -15.12 23.84
C ALA A 95 6.12 -15.33 22.37
N ASP A 96 7.09 -15.61 21.50
CA ASP A 96 6.88 -15.75 20.06
C ASP A 96 5.92 -16.92 19.74
N GLU A 97 5.93 -17.98 20.55
CA GLU A 97 5.02 -19.12 20.43
C GLU A 97 3.55 -18.71 20.64
N LYS A 98 3.30 -17.80 21.58
CA LYS A 98 1.95 -17.26 21.83
C LYS A 98 1.49 -16.34 20.70
N LEU A 99 2.40 -15.55 20.14
CA LEU A 99 2.11 -14.76 18.93
C LEU A 99 1.90 -15.66 17.70
N ARG A 100 2.60 -16.79 17.64
CA ARG A 100 2.43 -17.80 16.58
C ARG A 100 1.06 -18.47 16.66
N SER A 101 0.55 -18.75 17.88
CA SER A 101 -0.73 -19.43 18.09
C SER A 101 -1.95 -18.65 17.58
N VAL A 102 -1.85 -17.32 17.47
CA VAL A 102 -2.93 -16.47 16.90
C VAL A 102 -2.90 -16.38 15.37
N GLY A 103 -1.97 -17.07 14.72
CA GLY A 103 -1.89 -17.20 13.26
C GLY A 103 -0.91 -16.25 12.58
N LEU A 104 -0.08 -15.51 13.33
CA LEU A 104 1.02 -14.74 12.74
C LEU A 104 2.11 -15.68 12.19
N SER A 105 2.76 -15.27 11.10
CA SER A 105 3.99 -15.92 10.63
C SER A 105 5.20 -15.39 11.41
N TYR A 106 6.30 -16.16 11.46
CA TYR A 106 7.53 -15.69 12.12
C TYR A 106 8.06 -14.36 11.56
N ALA A 107 7.91 -14.11 10.25
CA ALA A 107 8.27 -12.82 9.66
C ALA A 107 7.41 -11.66 10.17
N LYS A 108 6.10 -11.88 10.37
CA LYS A 108 5.19 -10.88 10.96
C LYS A 108 5.46 -10.70 12.45
N ILE A 109 5.75 -11.77 13.19
CA ILE A 109 6.16 -11.70 14.60
C ILE A 109 7.40 -10.83 14.75
N ALA A 110 8.46 -11.11 13.98
CA ALA A 110 9.68 -10.31 14.01
C ALA A 110 9.43 -8.82 13.68
N SER A 111 8.51 -8.54 12.75
CA SER A 111 8.17 -7.16 12.37
C SER A 111 7.35 -6.44 13.45
N ILE A 112 6.40 -7.11 14.08
CA ILE A 112 5.58 -6.56 15.16
C ILE A 112 6.41 -6.35 16.45
N LYS A 113 7.32 -7.28 16.77
CA LYS A 113 8.28 -7.13 17.87
C LYS A 113 9.23 -5.97 17.66
N ASP A 114 9.78 -5.82 16.45
CA ASP A 114 10.62 -4.68 16.09
C ASP A 114 9.84 -3.36 16.14
N LEU A 115 8.59 -3.34 15.65
CA LEU A 115 7.69 -2.20 15.77
C LEU A 115 7.45 -1.83 17.25
N ALA A 116 7.23 -2.81 18.12
CA ALA A 116 7.02 -2.60 19.54
C ALA A 116 8.26 -2.00 20.21
N ALA A 117 9.45 -2.56 19.97
CA ALA A 117 10.71 -2.04 20.48
C ALA A 117 10.97 -0.59 20.00
N LYS A 118 10.75 -0.31 18.71
CA LYS A 118 10.91 1.03 18.13
C LYS A 118 9.87 2.05 18.61
N THR A 119 8.67 1.59 18.96
CA THR A 119 7.66 2.44 19.61
C THR A 119 8.14 2.86 21.00
N LEU A 120 8.62 1.90 21.81
CA LEU A 120 9.14 2.18 23.16
C LEU A 120 10.40 3.04 23.13
N ALA A 121 11.21 2.94 22.08
CA ALA A 121 12.38 3.79 21.85
C ALA A 121 12.07 5.18 21.25
N GLY A 122 10.79 5.49 20.99
CA GLY A 122 10.37 6.79 20.43
C GLY A 122 10.62 6.98 18.92
N VAL A 123 11.06 5.94 18.21
CA VAL A 123 11.20 5.95 16.74
C VAL A 123 9.82 6.04 16.07
N VAL A 124 8.83 5.35 16.62
CA VAL A 124 7.41 5.49 16.25
C VAL A 124 6.71 6.29 17.37
N PRO A 125 6.63 7.63 17.27
CA PRO A 125 6.07 8.45 18.33
C PRO A 125 4.53 8.42 18.32
N PRO A 126 3.87 8.86 19.41
CA PRO A 126 2.42 8.99 19.48
C PRO A 126 1.89 10.08 18.52
N TYR A 127 0.57 10.11 18.29
CA TYR A 127 -0.03 10.98 17.27
C TYR A 127 0.24 12.46 17.48
N GLU A 128 0.24 12.92 18.73
CA GLU A 128 0.46 14.31 19.11
C GLU A 128 1.78 14.81 18.54
N ILE A 129 2.82 13.97 18.61
CA ILE A 129 4.13 14.27 18.03
C ILE A 129 4.10 14.08 16.51
N LEU A 130 3.45 13.04 15.98
CA LEU A 130 3.39 12.87 14.52
C LEU A 130 2.68 14.05 13.81
N HIS A 131 1.76 14.75 14.46
CA HIS A 131 1.11 15.93 13.89
C HIS A 131 2.06 17.14 13.74
N THR A 132 3.11 17.24 14.57
CA THR A 132 4.09 18.34 14.52
C THR A 132 5.24 18.08 13.54
N LEU A 133 5.45 16.83 13.13
CA LEU A 133 6.52 16.45 12.21
C LEU A 133 6.14 16.67 10.74
N ALA A 134 7.16 16.91 9.90
CA ALA A 134 7.00 16.91 8.46
C ALA A 134 6.82 15.48 7.91
N ASP A 135 6.11 15.36 6.79
CA ASP A 135 5.77 14.04 6.20
C ASP A 135 7.01 13.19 5.90
N ASP A 136 8.08 13.78 5.36
CA ASP A 136 9.33 13.07 5.06
C ASP A 136 10.06 12.59 6.32
N GLN A 137 9.99 13.34 7.44
CA GLN A 137 10.55 12.93 8.72
C GLN A 137 9.80 11.72 9.30
N ILE A 138 8.48 11.69 9.13
CA ILE A 138 7.65 10.55 9.56
C ILE A 138 7.98 9.31 8.73
N VAL A 139 8.13 9.47 7.40
CA VAL A 139 8.58 8.40 6.51
C VAL A 139 9.95 7.87 6.93
N GLU A 140 10.94 8.74 7.12
CA GLU A 140 12.30 8.35 7.50
C GLU A 140 12.33 7.58 8.83
N ARG A 141 11.59 8.04 9.84
CA ARG A 141 11.51 7.39 11.15
C ARG A 141 10.86 6.00 11.07
N ILE A 142 9.64 5.93 10.51
CA ILE A 142 8.82 4.73 10.59
C ILE A 142 9.29 3.64 9.62
N THR A 143 9.95 4.00 8.51
CA THR A 143 10.55 3.00 7.59
C THR A 143 11.75 2.27 8.16
N GLN A 144 12.28 2.68 9.32
CA GLN A 144 13.28 1.90 10.06
C GLN A 144 12.67 0.62 10.65
N VAL A 145 11.35 0.56 10.81
CA VAL A 145 10.66 -0.63 11.29
C VAL A 145 10.70 -1.73 10.23
N ARG A 146 11.14 -2.92 10.62
CA ARG A 146 11.20 -4.10 9.77
C ARG A 146 9.83 -4.37 9.15
N GLY A 147 9.80 -4.54 7.83
CA GLY A 147 8.59 -4.87 7.10
C GLY A 147 7.64 -3.69 6.85
N ILE A 148 8.00 -2.48 7.28
CA ILE A 148 7.26 -1.25 6.97
C ILE A 148 8.01 -0.46 5.90
N GLY A 149 7.41 -0.37 4.71
CA GLY A 149 7.93 0.45 3.61
C GLY A 149 7.26 1.82 3.54
N ARG A 150 7.81 2.69 2.69
CA ARG A 150 7.28 4.05 2.43
C ARG A 150 5.79 4.05 2.16
N TRP A 151 5.31 3.16 1.30
CA TRP A 151 3.90 3.04 0.96
C TRP A 151 3.01 2.86 2.21
N THR A 152 3.41 2.01 3.16
CA THR A 152 2.64 1.80 4.39
C THR A 152 2.56 3.07 5.23
N VAL A 153 3.66 3.83 5.30
CA VAL A 153 3.69 5.12 6.00
C VAL A 153 2.81 6.14 5.27
N GLU A 154 2.87 6.23 3.95
CA GLU A 154 2.00 7.10 3.14
C GLU A 154 0.51 6.79 3.37
N MET A 155 0.13 5.51 3.48
CA MET A 155 -1.25 5.13 3.83
C MET A 155 -1.63 5.62 5.23
N MET A 156 -0.72 5.54 6.21
CA MET A 156 -0.94 6.08 7.55
C MET A 156 -1.09 7.61 7.51
N LEU A 157 -0.23 8.31 6.78
CA LEU A 157 -0.30 9.77 6.62
C LEU A 157 -1.66 10.20 6.04
N MET A 158 -2.15 9.50 5.01
CA MET A 158 -3.42 9.82 4.36
C MET A 158 -4.64 9.47 5.23
N PHE A 159 -4.69 8.25 5.78
CA PHE A 159 -5.93 7.70 6.36
C PHE A 159 -6.02 7.76 7.88
N ARG A 160 -4.89 7.96 8.57
CA ARG A 160 -4.84 8.13 10.03
C ARG A 160 -4.58 9.58 10.39
N LEU A 161 -3.55 10.19 9.82
CA LEU A 161 -3.21 11.59 10.11
C LEU A 161 -3.98 12.62 9.29
N GLY A 162 -4.65 12.20 8.21
CA GLY A 162 -5.41 13.10 7.35
C GLY A 162 -4.53 14.11 6.58
N ARG A 163 -3.26 13.80 6.34
CA ARG A 163 -2.36 14.66 5.56
C ARG A 163 -2.92 14.85 4.14
N PRO A 164 -3.21 16.09 3.71
CA PRO A 164 -3.93 16.33 2.46
C PRO A 164 -3.05 16.23 1.21
N ASP A 165 -1.73 16.20 1.35
CA ASP A 165 -0.79 16.41 0.25
C ASP A 165 0.19 15.25 -0.03
N ILE A 166 -0.27 14.02 0.16
CA ILE A 166 0.50 12.80 -0.10
C ILE A 166 0.15 12.26 -1.49
N LEU A 167 1.15 12.03 -2.33
CA LEU A 167 1.01 11.28 -3.58
C LEU A 167 1.82 9.97 -3.48
N PRO A 168 1.17 8.81 -3.29
CA PRO A 168 1.88 7.54 -3.18
C PRO A 168 2.28 7.05 -4.57
N ILE A 169 3.38 7.59 -5.10
CA ILE A 169 3.80 7.41 -6.50
C ILE A 169 4.20 5.98 -6.86
N ASP A 170 4.47 5.13 -5.87
CA ASP A 170 4.76 3.71 -6.05
C ASP A 170 3.51 2.84 -5.93
N ASP A 171 2.37 3.39 -5.49
CA ASP A 171 1.12 2.65 -5.37
C ASP A 171 0.61 2.20 -6.73
N PHE A 172 0.40 0.90 -6.88
CA PHE A 172 -0.07 0.32 -8.13
C PHE A 172 -1.47 0.85 -8.50
N GLY A 173 -2.37 0.99 -7.51
CA GLY A 173 -3.73 1.47 -7.71
C GLY A 173 -3.75 2.90 -8.24
N VAL A 174 -2.98 3.81 -7.65
CA VAL A 174 -2.84 5.21 -8.07
C VAL A 174 -2.24 5.28 -9.47
N ARG A 175 -1.13 4.59 -9.73
CA ARG A 175 -0.50 4.59 -11.07
C ARG A 175 -1.41 3.98 -12.13
N ASN A 176 -2.13 2.91 -11.80
CA ASN A 176 -3.06 2.26 -12.72
C ASN A 176 -4.30 3.14 -12.95
N GLY A 177 -4.82 3.80 -11.91
CA GLY A 177 -5.88 4.79 -11.99
C GLY A 177 -5.50 5.93 -12.92
N PHE A 178 -4.28 6.45 -12.79
CA PHE A 178 -3.73 7.45 -13.69
C PHE A 178 -3.62 6.92 -15.12
N ARG A 179 -3.07 5.72 -15.31
CA ARG A 179 -2.99 5.11 -16.63
C ARG A 179 -4.36 5.03 -17.32
N LEU A 180 -5.38 4.61 -16.58
CA LEU A 180 -6.74 4.43 -17.07
C LEU A 180 -7.42 5.77 -17.38
N ALA A 181 -7.47 6.68 -16.39
CA ALA A 181 -8.14 7.97 -16.53
C ALA A 181 -7.54 8.84 -17.64
N TYR A 182 -6.23 8.74 -17.86
CA TYR A 182 -5.50 9.57 -18.83
C TYR A 182 -5.25 8.84 -20.16
N GLY A 183 -5.86 7.67 -20.37
CA GLY A 183 -5.79 6.93 -21.64
C GLY A 183 -4.40 6.44 -22.03
N LEU A 184 -3.52 6.18 -21.06
CA LEU A 184 -2.14 5.78 -21.33
C LEU A 184 -2.03 4.32 -21.77
N ARG A 185 -1.19 4.08 -22.78
CA ARG A 185 -0.92 2.73 -23.32
C ARG A 185 -0.06 1.85 -22.40
N GLY A 186 0.50 2.41 -21.33
CA GLY A 186 1.37 1.71 -20.39
C GLY A 186 1.43 2.40 -19.04
N MET A 187 1.95 1.70 -18.03
CA MET A 187 2.04 2.24 -16.67
C MET A 187 2.97 3.46 -16.63
N PRO A 188 2.57 4.60 -16.06
CA PRO A 188 3.47 5.74 -15.88
C PRO A 188 4.64 5.38 -14.97
N THR A 189 5.82 5.96 -15.18
CA THR A 189 6.93 5.84 -14.20
C THR A 189 6.58 6.59 -12.91
N PRO A 190 7.11 6.20 -11.73
CA PRO A 190 6.89 6.96 -10.49
C PRO A 190 7.30 8.43 -10.64
N ARG A 191 8.42 8.68 -11.32
CA ARG A 191 8.91 10.03 -11.65
C ARG A 191 7.90 10.83 -12.48
N ALA A 192 7.38 10.26 -13.57
CA ALA A 192 6.41 10.97 -14.42
C ALA A 192 5.10 11.26 -13.67
N LEU A 193 4.65 10.34 -12.81
CA LEU A 193 3.50 10.58 -11.94
C LEU A 193 3.78 11.69 -10.92
N ALA A 194 4.98 11.74 -10.34
CA ALA A 194 5.38 12.80 -9.41
C ALA A 194 5.39 14.17 -10.09
N GLU A 195 6.03 14.28 -11.26
CA GLU A 195 6.13 15.52 -12.04
C GLU A 195 4.74 16.00 -12.48
N TYR A 196 3.89 15.10 -12.99
CA TYR A 196 2.53 15.46 -13.40
C TYR A 196 1.67 15.87 -12.19
N GLY A 197 1.73 15.10 -11.11
CA GLY A 197 0.92 15.25 -9.91
C GLY A 197 1.27 16.47 -9.06
N ALA A 198 2.39 17.15 -9.32
CA ALA A 198 2.74 18.42 -8.67
C ALA A 198 1.62 19.48 -8.79
N ARG A 199 0.87 19.47 -9.89
CA ARG A 199 -0.27 20.38 -10.12
C ARG A 199 -1.42 20.19 -9.13
N TRP A 200 -1.54 19.02 -8.51
CA TRP A 200 -2.62 18.72 -7.57
C TRP A 200 -2.32 19.20 -6.15
N ALA A 201 -1.12 19.73 -5.89
CA ALA A 201 -0.78 20.32 -4.61
C ALA A 201 -1.70 21.52 -4.29
N PRO A 202 -2.08 21.72 -3.02
CA PRO A 202 -1.67 20.95 -1.83
C PRO A 202 -2.63 19.79 -1.48
N TYR A 203 -3.33 19.22 -2.46
CA TYR A 203 -4.41 18.23 -2.28
C TYR A 203 -4.14 16.90 -2.98
N ARG A 204 -2.87 16.49 -3.04
CA ARG A 204 -2.45 15.26 -3.72
C ARG A 204 -3.09 14.00 -3.13
N SER A 205 -3.41 13.97 -1.83
CA SER A 205 -4.11 12.83 -1.21
C SER A 205 -5.51 12.65 -1.77
N VAL A 206 -6.23 13.76 -2.02
CA VAL A 206 -7.57 13.74 -2.63
C VAL A 206 -7.49 13.28 -4.08
N ALA A 207 -6.49 13.76 -4.84
CA ALA A 207 -6.27 13.30 -6.20
C ALA A 207 -5.97 11.79 -6.24
N ALA A 208 -5.08 11.30 -5.37
CA ALA A 208 -4.76 9.88 -5.25
C ALA A 208 -6.00 9.02 -4.98
N TRP A 209 -6.90 9.50 -4.10
CA TRP A 209 -8.17 8.82 -3.85
C TRP A 209 -9.06 8.71 -5.08
N TYR A 210 -9.19 9.79 -5.86
CA TYR A 210 -9.94 9.75 -7.11
C TYR A 210 -9.26 8.85 -8.17
N LEU A 211 -7.94 8.73 -8.16
CA LEU A 211 -7.24 7.76 -9.02
C LEU A 211 -7.57 6.31 -8.63
N TRP A 212 -7.69 5.98 -7.34
CA TRP A 212 -8.24 4.67 -6.94
C TRP A 212 -9.67 4.47 -7.46
N ARG A 213 -10.54 5.48 -7.32
CA ARG A 213 -11.90 5.43 -7.87
C ARG A 213 -11.93 5.27 -9.38
N ALA A 214 -10.95 5.80 -10.11
CA ALA A 214 -10.85 5.58 -11.56
C ALA A 214 -10.68 4.10 -11.91
N VAL A 215 -9.99 3.31 -11.07
CA VAL A 215 -9.88 1.85 -11.25
C VAL A 215 -11.24 1.18 -11.07
N ASP A 216 -12.00 1.57 -10.05
CA ASP A 216 -13.33 1.02 -9.77
C ASP A 216 -14.34 1.39 -10.88
N LEU A 217 -14.34 2.65 -11.30
CA LEU A 217 -15.15 3.13 -12.42
C LEU A 217 -14.81 2.41 -13.72
N HIS A 218 -13.53 2.14 -13.98
CA HIS A 218 -13.11 1.42 -15.18
C HIS A 218 -13.66 -0.01 -15.19
N LYS A 219 -13.56 -0.73 -14.05
CA LYS A 219 -14.15 -2.07 -13.92
C LYS A 219 -15.65 -2.06 -14.14
N ALA A 220 -16.33 -0.99 -13.72
CA ALA A 220 -17.76 -0.82 -13.90
C ALA A 220 -18.16 -0.30 -15.30
N GLY A 221 -17.22 -0.03 -16.20
CA GLY A 221 -17.50 0.59 -17.51
C GLY A 221 -18.00 2.04 -17.44
N LYS A 222 -17.80 2.72 -16.30
CA LYS A 222 -18.29 4.07 -16.00
C LYS A 222 -17.19 5.14 -16.00
N LEU A 223 -15.95 4.78 -16.31
CA LEU A 223 -14.86 5.74 -16.38
C LEU A 223 -15.03 6.63 -17.62
N PRO A 224 -15.12 7.97 -17.47
CA PRO A 224 -15.23 8.86 -18.62
C PRO A 224 -13.98 8.81 -19.50
N ALA A 225 -14.16 9.07 -20.79
CA ALA A 225 -13.04 9.24 -21.70
C ALA A 225 -12.18 10.45 -21.28
N PRO A 226 -10.84 10.40 -21.49
CA PRO A 226 -9.98 11.53 -21.18
C PRO A 226 -10.35 12.75 -22.01
N ALA A 227 -10.52 13.90 -21.34
CA ALA A 227 -10.87 15.16 -22.01
C ALA A 227 -9.80 15.62 -23.02
N THR A 228 -8.53 15.31 -22.78
CA THR A 228 -7.41 15.62 -23.67
C THR A 228 -6.38 14.50 -23.68
N PRO A 229 -5.67 14.26 -24.80
CA PRO A 229 -4.56 13.31 -24.83
C PRO A 229 -3.43 13.75 -23.91
N THR A 230 -3.01 12.88 -22.99
CA THR A 230 -1.87 13.14 -22.10
C THR A 230 -0.64 12.39 -22.59
N ARG A 231 0.47 13.11 -22.81
CA ARG A 231 1.77 12.53 -23.15
C ARG A 231 2.71 12.63 -21.96
N ILE A 232 3.02 11.49 -21.34
CA ILE A 232 4.01 11.38 -20.28
C ILE A 232 4.86 10.12 -20.44
N GLU A 233 5.98 10.05 -19.72
CA GLU A 233 6.83 8.86 -19.72
C GLU A 233 6.11 7.65 -19.11
N ILE A 234 6.17 6.53 -19.83
CA ILE A 234 5.63 5.23 -19.40
C ILE A 234 6.75 4.20 -19.26
N VAL A 235 6.58 3.24 -18.36
CA VAL A 235 7.48 2.10 -18.19
C VAL A 235 7.56 1.33 -19.51
N LYS A 236 8.75 1.29 -20.11
CA LYS A 236 9.00 0.54 -21.34
C LYS A 236 8.75 -0.95 -21.08
N LYS A 237 7.83 -1.57 -21.82
CA LYS A 237 7.71 -3.05 -21.83
C LYS A 237 9.05 -3.63 -22.27
N LYS A 238 9.74 -4.40 -21.41
CA LYS A 238 10.88 -5.23 -21.84
C LYS A 238 10.36 -6.12 -22.96
N LYS A 239 10.77 -5.87 -24.20
CA LYS A 239 10.32 -6.65 -25.36
C LYS A 239 10.60 -8.12 -25.06
N ALA A 240 9.58 -8.97 -25.22
CA ALA A 240 9.65 -10.44 -25.11
C ALA A 240 10.77 -11.09 -25.98
N LYS A 241 11.47 -10.30 -26.81
CA LYS A 241 12.68 -10.65 -27.55
C LYS A 241 13.82 -11.16 -26.65
N VAL A 242 14.02 -10.65 -25.43
CA VAL A 242 15.11 -11.13 -24.55
C VAL A 242 14.79 -12.52 -24.01
N VAL A 243 13.56 -12.75 -23.54
CA VAL A 243 13.11 -14.06 -23.04
C VAL A 243 13.10 -15.10 -24.16
N LYS A 244 12.62 -14.74 -25.37
CA LYS A 244 12.71 -15.63 -26.54
C LYS A 244 14.17 -15.91 -26.96
N LYS A 245 15.07 -14.91 -26.96
CA LYS A 245 16.51 -15.14 -27.27
C LYS A 245 17.16 -16.08 -26.26
N VAL A 246 16.89 -15.91 -24.97
CA VAL A 246 17.44 -16.77 -23.90
C VAL A 246 16.87 -18.19 -23.99
N ALA A 247 15.57 -18.35 -24.29
CA ALA A 247 14.95 -19.66 -24.48
C ALA A 247 15.50 -20.40 -25.72
N VAL A 248 15.69 -19.70 -26.84
CA VAL A 248 16.28 -20.28 -28.06
C VAL A 248 17.74 -20.67 -27.84
N ALA A 249 18.52 -19.84 -27.15
CA ALA A 249 19.92 -20.14 -26.82
C ALA A 249 20.04 -21.36 -25.88
N ARG A 250 19.18 -21.47 -24.86
CA ARG A 250 19.11 -22.64 -23.97
C ARG A 250 18.73 -23.92 -24.74
N LYS A 251 17.76 -23.85 -25.66
CA LYS A 251 17.35 -24.99 -26.50
C LYS A 251 18.50 -25.47 -27.40
N LYS A 252 19.22 -24.54 -28.06
CA LYS A 252 20.41 -24.87 -28.88
C LYS A 252 21.53 -25.54 -28.07
N LYS A 253 21.85 -25.03 -26.87
CA LYS A 253 22.86 -25.66 -25.99
C LYS A 253 22.45 -27.07 -25.56
N ARG A 254 21.17 -27.30 -25.25
CA ARG A 254 20.65 -28.61 -24.83
C ARG A 254 20.72 -29.65 -25.96
N VAL A 255 20.41 -29.25 -27.19
CA VAL A 255 20.52 -30.11 -28.38
C VAL A 255 21.99 -30.46 -28.65
N ALA A 256 22.89 -29.47 -28.66
CA ALA A 256 24.31 -29.70 -28.88
C ALA A 256 24.94 -30.65 -27.84
N ALA A 257 24.56 -30.52 -26.56
CA ALA A 257 25.01 -31.42 -25.50
C ALA A 257 24.52 -32.87 -25.70
N LYS A 258 23.27 -33.06 -26.16
CA LYS A 258 22.70 -34.37 -26.43
C LYS A 258 23.38 -35.05 -27.63
N THR A 259 23.67 -34.29 -28.69
CA THR A 259 24.41 -34.80 -29.87
C THR A 259 25.84 -35.18 -29.53
N LYS A 260 26.53 -34.38 -28.70
CA LYS A 260 27.91 -34.69 -28.26
C LYS A 260 27.96 -35.95 -27.39
N ARG A 261 26.96 -36.17 -26.53
CA ARG A 261 26.84 -37.38 -25.70
C ARG A 261 26.52 -38.62 -26.54
N ALA A 262 25.66 -38.50 -27.56
CA ALA A 262 25.33 -39.60 -28.46
C ALA A 262 26.52 -40.02 -29.35
N LYS A 263 27.33 -39.06 -29.85
CA LYS A 263 28.55 -39.36 -30.61
C LYS A 263 29.61 -40.08 -29.76
N ARG A 264 29.76 -39.71 -28.48
CA ARG A 264 30.67 -40.40 -27.54
C ARG A 264 30.25 -41.84 -27.20
N ALA A 265 28.95 -42.15 -27.29
CA ALA A 265 28.42 -43.48 -27.01
C ALA A 265 28.50 -44.45 -28.21
N ARG A 266 28.73 -43.95 -29.43
CA ARG A 266 28.85 -44.76 -30.66
C ARG A 266 30.29 -44.95 -31.16
N GLY A 267 31.26 -44.34 -30.49
CA GLY A 267 32.70 -44.45 -30.79
C GLY A 267 33.46 -45.29 -29.76
N LYS A 268 32.75 -46.21 -29.08
CA LYS A 268 33.29 -47.29 -28.27
C LYS A 268 32.72 -48.59 -28.81
#